data_AF-A0A3S2URS8-F1
#
_entry.id   AF-A0A3S2URS8-F1
#
_cell.length_a   1.000
_cell.length_b   1.000
_cell.length_c   1.000
_cell.angle_alpha   90.00
_cell.angle_beta   90.00
_cell.angle_gamma   90.00
#
_symmetry.space_group_name_H-M   'P 1'
#
loop_
_entity.id
_entity.type
_entity.pdbx_description
1 polymer ?
#
loop_
_entity_poly.entity_id
_entity_poly.type
_entity_poly.pdbx_seq_one_letter_code
_entity_poly.pdbx_strand_id
1 'polypeptide(L)'
;MMMGSGMAGMMGSGPMGSGMMGQHGQSQTNMNLSVDDVRSSVERSIAMMGNPRLKPGKVVASTPEIIIADIVTVDKEGLVQRFEVNRHTGSWRQVP
;
A
#
# COMPACT_ATOMS: atom_id res chain seq x y z
N MET A 1 57.45 -25.64 16.97
CA MET A 1 57.79 -24.68 15.90
C MET A 1 56.61 -24.72 14.92
N MET A 2 55.63 -23.81 15.01
CA MET A 2 55.52 -22.55 14.23
C MET A 2 55.60 -22.86 12.71
N MET A 3 54.60 -22.63 11.84
CA MET A 3 53.96 -21.37 11.45
C MET A 3 52.95 -21.74 10.32
N GLY A 4 51.64 -21.46 10.38
CA GLY A 4 51.04 -20.28 9.76
C GLY A 4 51.06 -20.28 8.22
N SER A 5 49.90 -20.53 7.57
CA SER A 5 49.47 -20.14 6.20
C SER A 5 48.20 -20.96 5.88
N GLY A 6 46.96 -20.45 5.84
CA GLY A 6 46.52 -19.15 5.37
C GLY A 6 46.49 -19.17 3.85
N MET A 7 45.36 -19.59 3.24
CA MET A 7 44.85 -19.25 1.89
C MET A 7 44.00 -20.39 1.31
N ALA A 8 42.77 -20.56 1.84
CA ALA A 8 41.69 -21.25 1.12
C ALA A 8 40.92 -20.20 0.33
N GLY A 9 41.36 -19.95 -0.90
CA GLY A 9 40.58 -19.22 -1.89
C GLY A 9 39.61 -20.17 -2.56
N MET A 10 38.31 -20.05 -2.28
CA MET A 10 37.28 -20.24 -3.30
C MET A 10 36.01 -19.50 -2.90
N MET A 11 35.78 -18.45 -3.67
CA MET A 11 34.72 -17.45 -3.66
C MET A 11 33.35 -18.12 -3.89
N GLY A 12 32.49 -18.09 -2.87
CA GLY A 12 31.14 -18.63 -2.94
C GLY A 12 30.25 -18.06 -1.83
N SER A 13 29.29 -17.22 -2.25
CA SER A 13 28.14 -16.75 -1.45
C SER A 13 28.47 -15.78 -0.31
N GLY A 14 28.71 -14.52 -0.67
CA GLY A 14 28.71 -13.43 0.31
C GLY A 14 27.31 -13.20 0.90
N PRO A 15 27.16 -13.07 2.23
CA PRO A 15 25.98 -12.48 2.83
C PRO A 15 26.18 -10.95 2.84
N MET A 16 25.88 -10.31 1.71
CA MET A 16 25.75 -8.86 1.63
C MET A 16 24.34 -8.52 1.19
N GLY A 17 23.47 -8.41 2.19
CA GLY A 17 22.15 -7.82 2.08
C GLY A 17 21.89 -7.08 3.38
N SER A 18 22.47 -5.89 3.47
CA SER A 18 22.34 -4.90 4.53
C SER A 18 20.93 -4.82 5.09
N GLY A 19 20.79 -4.98 6.41
CA GLY A 19 19.49 -4.84 7.07
C GLY A 19 19.44 -5.19 8.56
N MET A 20 20.51 -4.98 9.33
CA MET A 20 20.34 -4.75 10.77
C MET A 20 19.74 -3.35 10.95
N MET A 21 18.46 -3.29 11.27
CA MET A 21 17.79 -2.18 11.96
C MET A 21 16.61 -2.85 12.69
N GLY A 22 16.71 -3.07 13.99
CA GLY A 22 16.00 -2.22 14.94
C GLY A 22 14.53 -2.61 14.99
N GLN A 23 14.08 -3.34 16.01
CA GLN A 23 13.36 -2.69 17.11
C GLN A 23 12.78 -1.34 16.70
N HIS A 24 11.49 -1.32 16.39
CA HIS A 24 10.54 -0.34 16.93
C HIS A 24 9.16 -0.80 16.51
N GLY A 25 8.25 -0.95 17.48
CA GLY A 25 6.83 -0.97 17.18
C GLY A 25 6.56 0.24 16.30
N GLN A 26 6.13 0.00 15.06
CA GLN A 26 5.69 1.07 14.20
C GLN A 26 4.50 1.69 14.91
N SER A 27 4.73 2.81 15.60
CA SER A 27 3.66 3.72 15.96
C SER A 27 2.98 4.03 14.64
N GLN A 28 1.81 3.41 14.42
CA GLN A 28 0.99 3.67 13.24
C GLN A 28 0.66 5.15 13.32
N THR A 29 1.44 5.95 12.60
CA THR A 29 1.28 7.39 12.57
C THR A 29 -0.06 7.62 11.87
N ASN A 30 -0.96 8.33 12.53
CA ASN A 30 -2.27 8.65 11.98
C ASN A 30 -2.08 9.32 10.61
N MET A 31 -2.59 8.66 9.56
CA MET A 31 -2.39 9.09 8.18
C MET A 31 -3.18 10.35 7.84
N ASN A 32 -4.25 10.66 8.59
CA ASN A 32 -5.12 11.82 8.37
C ASN A 32 -5.49 12.03 6.89
N LEU A 33 -5.88 10.96 6.19
CA LEU A 33 -6.17 11.00 4.76
C LEU A 33 -7.34 11.96 4.45
N SER A 34 -7.11 12.85 3.50
CA SER A 34 -8.16 13.67 2.90
C SER A 34 -8.97 12.87 1.86
N VAL A 35 -10.06 13.46 1.38
CA VAL A 35 -10.86 12.88 0.27
C VAL A 35 -10.00 12.75 -1.00
N ASP A 36 -9.13 13.73 -1.26
CA ASP A 36 -8.27 13.73 -2.45
C ASP A 36 -7.15 12.68 -2.36
N ASP A 37 -6.62 12.43 -1.17
CA ASP A 37 -5.65 11.34 -0.94
C ASP A 37 -6.28 9.97 -1.20
N VAL A 38 -7.51 9.76 -0.71
CA VAL A 38 -8.26 8.53 -0.98
C VAL A 38 -8.58 8.40 -2.45
N ARG A 39 -9.00 9.48 -3.13
CA ARG A 39 -9.26 9.47 -4.58
C ARG A 39 -8.03 9.06 -5.37
N SER A 40 -6.87 9.67 -5.07
CA SER A 40 -5.59 9.34 -5.71
C SER A 40 -5.20 7.88 -5.48
N SER A 41 -5.52 7.35 -4.29
CA SER A 41 -5.29 5.95 -3.95
C SER A 41 -6.22 5.00 -4.74
N VAL A 42 -7.48 5.37 -4.96
CA VAL A 42 -8.41 4.63 -5.83
C VAL A 42 -7.87 4.60 -7.26
N GLU A 43 -7.43 5.74 -7.79
CA GLU A 43 -6.88 5.85 -9.15
C GLU A 43 -5.66 4.94 -9.33
N ARG A 44 -4.75 4.95 -8.35
CA ARG A 44 -3.59 4.04 -8.33
C ARG A 44 -4.00 2.57 -8.27
N SER A 45 -4.99 2.23 -7.45
CA SER A 45 -5.51 0.86 -7.34
C SER A 45 -6.10 0.37 -8.68
N ILE A 46 -6.89 1.21 -9.35
CA ILE A 46 -7.45 0.92 -10.67
C ILE A 46 -6.34 0.74 -11.72
N ALA A 47 -5.33 1.61 -11.72
CA ALA A 47 -4.19 1.49 -12.61
C ALA A 47 -3.42 0.17 -12.38
N MET A 48 -3.24 -0.24 -11.11
CA MET A 48 -2.62 -1.53 -10.77
C MET A 48 -3.46 -2.74 -11.21
N MET A 49 -4.79 -2.62 -11.21
CA MET A 49 -5.66 -3.67 -11.76
C MET A 49 -5.58 -3.78 -13.29
N GLY A 50 -5.08 -2.75 -13.98
CA GLY A 50 -4.93 -2.75 -15.44
C GLY A 50 -6.26 -2.83 -16.20
N ASN A 51 -7.37 -2.47 -15.56
CA ASN A 51 -8.70 -2.51 -16.18
C ASN A 51 -9.14 -1.11 -16.62
N PRO A 52 -9.03 -0.77 -17.92
CA PRO A 52 -9.36 0.56 -18.44
C PRO A 52 -10.85 0.87 -18.44
N ARG A 53 -11.72 -0.11 -18.09
CA ARG A 53 -13.17 0.09 -18.00
C ARG A 53 -13.63 0.60 -16.64
N LEU A 54 -12.71 0.79 -15.70
CA LEU A 54 -13.00 1.27 -14.35
C LEU A 54 -12.46 2.69 -14.15
N LYS A 55 -13.14 3.46 -13.32
CA LYS A 55 -12.71 4.79 -12.87
C LYS A 55 -13.16 5.02 -11.42
N PRO A 56 -12.54 5.97 -10.69
CA PRO A 56 -13.09 6.43 -9.43
C PRO A 56 -14.50 7.01 -9.65
N GLY A 57 -15.44 6.59 -8.81
CA GLY A 57 -16.77 7.17 -8.72
C GLY A 57 -16.84 8.24 -7.64
N LYS A 58 -17.89 8.17 -6.81
CA LYS A 58 -18.06 9.04 -5.65
C LYS A 58 -16.99 8.75 -4.59
N VAL A 59 -16.23 9.77 -4.20
CA VAL A 59 -15.32 9.72 -3.05
C VAL A 59 -15.70 10.84 -2.09
N VAL A 60 -16.20 10.51 -0.90
CA VAL A 60 -16.73 11.49 0.05
C VAL A 60 -16.45 11.09 1.50
N ALA A 61 -16.25 12.09 2.36
CA ALA A 61 -16.29 11.85 3.80
C ALA A 61 -17.71 11.44 4.23
N SER A 62 -17.82 10.33 4.95
CA SER A 62 -19.08 9.85 5.55
C SER A 62 -19.11 10.16 7.05
N THR A 63 -17.99 9.96 7.74
CA THR A 63 -17.81 10.31 9.15
C THR A 63 -16.45 11.01 9.35
N PRO A 64 -16.12 11.49 10.57
CA PRO A 64 -14.78 12.00 10.86
C PRO A 64 -13.65 10.98 10.57
N GLU A 65 -13.94 9.69 10.67
CA GLU A 65 -12.99 8.58 10.51
C GLU A 65 -13.09 7.90 9.14
N ILE A 66 -14.27 7.92 8.51
CA ILE A 66 -14.56 7.10 7.31
C ILE A 66 -14.77 7.97 6.08
N ILE A 67 -14.06 7.62 5.00
CA ILE A 67 -14.29 8.08 3.63
C ILE A 67 -14.89 6.91 2.84
N ILE A 68 -16.00 7.17 2.15
CA ILE A 68 -16.59 6.24 1.19
C ILE A 68 -15.96 6.48 -0.17
N ALA A 69 -15.47 5.42 -0.81
CA ALA A 69 -14.87 5.46 -2.13
C ALA A 69 -15.53 4.42 -3.05
N ASP A 70 -16.16 4.89 -4.12
CA ASP A 70 -16.75 4.05 -5.14
C ASP A 70 -15.79 3.84 -6.30
N ILE A 71 -15.84 2.65 -6.89
CA ILE A 71 -15.29 2.34 -8.20
C ILE A 71 -16.47 2.06 -9.13
N VAL A 72 -16.50 2.73 -10.27
CA VAL A 72 -17.60 2.63 -11.23
C VAL A 72 -17.08 2.29 -12.61
N THR A 73 -17.97 1.80 -13.48
CA THR A 73 -17.64 1.60 -14.89
C THR A 73 -17.54 2.94 -15.63
N VAL A 74 -16.69 3.02 -16.64
CA VAL A 74 -16.50 4.25 -17.44
C VAL A 74 -17.71 4.61 -18.31
N ASP A 75 -18.49 3.62 -18.74
CA ASP A 75 -19.55 3.75 -19.74
C ASP A 75 -20.87 4.29 -19.17
N LYS A 76 -21.34 3.69 -18.06
CA LYS A 76 -22.63 3.98 -17.43
C LYS A 76 -22.52 4.35 -15.97
N GLU A 77 -21.30 4.47 -15.45
CA GLU A 77 -21.05 4.74 -14.02
C GLU A 77 -21.71 3.69 -13.11
N GLY A 78 -21.82 2.44 -13.60
CA GLY A 78 -22.35 1.34 -12.82
C GLY A 78 -21.43 1.05 -11.64
N LEU A 79 -21.97 1.02 -10.42
CA LEU A 79 -21.20 0.71 -9.22
C LEU A 79 -20.63 -0.71 -9.33
N VAL A 80 -19.31 -0.81 -9.26
CA VAL A 80 -18.58 -2.09 -9.28
C VAL A 80 -18.20 -2.50 -7.87
N GLN A 81 -17.64 -1.55 -7.12
CA GLN A 81 -17.23 -1.76 -5.73
C GLN A 81 -17.41 -0.48 -4.94
N ARG A 82 -17.75 -0.62 -3.65
CA ARG A 82 -17.72 0.46 -2.67
C ARG A 82 -16.79 0.08 -1.53
N PHE A 83 -15.98 1.02 -1.09
CA PHE A 83 -15.07 0.86 0.02
C PHE A 83 -15.36 1.88 1.12
N GLU A 84 -15.29 1.42 2.36
CA GLU A 84 -15.05 2.25 3.54
C GLU A 84 -13.54 2.34 3.77
N VAL A 85 -13.03 3.55 3.79
CA VAL A 85 -11.61 3.83 4.03
C VAL A 85 -11.49 4.57 5.37
N ASN A 86 -10.81 3.95 6.32
CA ASN A 86 -10.47 4.62 7.57
C ASN A 86 -9.33 5.60 7.31
N ARG A 87 -9.58 6.90 7.46
CA ARG A 87 -8.59 7.94 7.14
C ARG A 87 -7.42 8.01 8.09
N HIS A 88 -7.54 7.41 9.28
CA HIS A 88 -6.47 7.40 10.26
C HIS A 88 -5.47 6.28 10.02
N THR A 89 -5.97 5.11 9.60
CA THR A 89 -5.16 3.90 9.42
C THR A 89 -4.89 3.58 7.95
N GLY A 90 -5.59 4.23 7.02
CA GLY A 90 -5.56 3.90 5.60
C GLY A 90 -6.14 2.52 5.28
N SER A 91 -6.87 1.88 6.20
CA SER A 91 -7.43 0.54 5.97
C SER A 91 -8.66 0.62 5.06
N TRP A 92 -8.73 -0.30 4.09
CA TRP A 92 -9.84 -0.41 3.14
C TRP A 92 -10.70 -1.61 3.49
N ARG A 93 -12.02 -1.42 3.49
CA ARG A 93 -13.00 -2.48 3.64
C ARG A 93 -14.04 -2.37 2.54
N GLN A 94 -14.22 -3.43 1.76
CA GLN A 94 -15.32 -3.48 0.80
C GLN A 94 -16.65 -3.61 1.54
N VAL A 95 -17.65 -2.85 1.11
CA VAL A 95 -19.02 -2.92 1.62
C VAL A 95 -20.00 -3.27 0.50
N PRO A 96 -21.14 -3.91 0.83
CA PRO A 96 -22.20 -4.24 -0.13
C PRO A 96 -22.82 -3.00 -0.78
#